data_AF-A0A7U9XQ21-F1
#
_entry.id   AF-A0A7U9XQ21-F1
#
_cell.length_a   1.000
_cell.length_b   1.000
_cell.length_c   1.000
_cell.angle_alpha   90.00
_cell.angle_beta   90.00
_cell.angle_gamma   90.00
#
_symmetry.space_group_name_H-M   'P 1'
#
loop_
_entity.id
_entity.type
_entity.pdbx_description
1 polymer ?
#
loop_
_entity_poly.entity_id
_entity_poly.type
_entity_poly.pdbx_seq_one_letter_code
_entity_poly.pdbx_strand_id
1 'polypeptide(L)' 'MGGGRETKESAIDLSVGIILEKKVGDHVKKGDVLATLHANDREKLKEARKRLLLAYQIGDREIKEGPVIVGIVK' A
#
# COMPACT_ATOMS: atom_id res chain seq x y z
N MET A 1 -7.66 8.83 -1.09
CA MET A 1 -8.10 8.19 0.17
C MET A 1 -8.28 9.15 1.34
N GLY A 2 -7.62 10.32 1.43
CA GLY A 2 -7.91 11.28 2.51
C GLY A 2 -7.29 10.93 3.88
N GLY A 3 -6.46 9.88 3.95
CA GLY A 3 -5.70 9.52 5.16
C GLY A 3 -4.42 10.35 5.35
N GLY A 4 -4.21 11.35 4.50
CA GLY A 4 -3.10 12.29 4.57
C GLY A 4 -3.62 13.71 4.39
N ARG A 5 -2.80 14.68 4.79
CA ARG A 5 -3.09 16.10 4.63
C ARG A 5 -2.60 16.59 3.27
N GLU A 6 -3.50 17.10 2.45
CA GLU A 6 -3.12 17.82 1.23
C GLU A 6 -2.61 19.22 1.56
N THR A 7 -3.25 19.90 2.54
CA THR A 7 -2.80 21.17 3.12
C THR A 7 -2.62 21.05 4.64
N LYS A 8 -1.89 21.97 5.27
CA LYS A 8 -1.64 21.94 6.73
C LYS A 8 -2.93 21.92 7.56
N GLU A 9 -3.99 22.55 7.07
CA GLU A 9 -5.29 22.67 7.73
C GLU A 9 -6.27 21.54 7.36
N SER A 10 -5.90 20.66 6.43
CA SER A 10 -6.78 19.58 5.98
C SER A 10 -7.15 18.62 7.12
N ALA A 11 -8.44 18.36 7.28
CA ALA A 11 -8.94 17.32 8.18
C ALA A 11 -8.51 15.94 7.66
N ILE A 12 -7.92 15.13 8.54
CA ILE A 12 -7.54 13.75 8.23
C ILE A 12 -8.75 12.87 8.50
N ASP A 13 -9.12 12.04 7.53
CA ASP A 13 -10.06 10.96 7.79
C ASP A 13 -9.30 9.78 8.41
N LEU A 14 -9.62 9.43 9.65
CA LEU A 14 -8.98 8.32 10.38
C LEU A 14 -9.58 6.95 10.04
N SER A 15 -10.72 6.90 9.33
CA SER A 15 -11.39 5.67 8.92
C SER A 15 -10.81 5.04 7.65
N VAL A 16 -9.92 5.76 6.97
CA VAL A 16 -9.33 5.35 5.69
C VAL A 16 -7.91 4.83 5.89
N GLY A 17 -7.53 3.82 5.12
CA GLY A 17 -6.24 3.17 5.27
C GLY A 17 -6.05 2.00 4.31
N ILE A 18 -4.88 1.38 4.40
CA ILE A 18 -4.55 0.17 3.66
C ILE A 18 -3.90 -0.84 4.60
N ILE A 19 -4.35 -2.09 4.51
CA ILE A 19 -3.73 -3.23 5.17
C ILE A 19 -3.06 -4.06 4.08
N LEU A 20 -1.75 -4.26 4.17
CA LEU A 20 -1.00 -5.09 3.22
C LEU A 20 -1.06 -6.54 3.70
N GLU A 21 -1.80 -7.39 2.97
CA GLU A 21 -1.93 -8.82 3.24
C GLU A 21 -0.71 -9.60 2.70
N LYS A 22 -0.12 -9.11 1.61
CA LYS A 22 1.07 -9.66 0.96
C LYS A 22 2.19 -8.63 0.91
N LYS A 23 3.35 -9.04 1.41
CA LYS A 23 4.57 -8.24 1.51
C LYS A 23 5.57 -8.59 0.42
N VAL A 24 6.69 -7.87 0.42
CA VAL A 24 7.79 -8.10 -0.54
C VAL A 24 8.35 -9.50 -0.32
N GLY A 25 8.45 -10.28 -1.39
CA GLY A 25 8.93 -11.65 -1.33
C GLY A 25 7.86 -12.71 -1.07
N ASP A 26 6.64 -12.31 -0.68
CA ASP A 26 5.54 -13.27 -0.53
C ASP A 26 5.12 -13.84 -1.88
N HIS A 27 4.91 -15.16 -1.90
CA HIS A 27 4.31 -15.81 -3.05
C HIS A 27 2.81 -15.46 -3.15
N VAL A 28 2.38 -15.10 -4.37
CA VAL A 28 1.00 -14.73 -4.68
C VAL A 28 0.49 -15.53 -5.87
N LYS A 29 -0.78 -15.93 -5.81
CA LYS A 29 -1.48 -16.63 -6.88
C LYS A 29 -2.62 -15.77 -7.42
N LYS A 30 -3.06 -16.08 -8.64
CA LYS A 30 -4.23 -15.42 -9.23
C LYS A 30 -5.45 -15.66 -8.34
N GLY A 31 -6.05 -14.57 -7.86
CA GLY A 31 -7.18 -14.61 -6.93
C GLY A 31 -6.81 -14.30 -5.48
N ASP A 32 -5.52 -14.26 -5.14
CA ASP A 32 -5.09 -13.85 -3.80
C ASP A 32 -5.37 -12.36 -3.55
N VAL A 33 -5.69 -12.06 -2.29
CA VAL A 33 -5.82 -10.69 -1.81
C VAL A 33 -4.43 -10.15 -1.52
N LEU A 34 -4.04 -9.07 -2.21
CA LEU A 34 -2.75 -8.40 -2.00
C LEU A 34 -2.82 -7.39 -0.84
N ALA A 35 -3.91 -6.64 -0.77
CA ALA A 35 -4.15 -5.64 0.26
C ALA A 35 -5.64 -5.32 0.38
N THR A 36 -6.04 -4.89 1.57
CA THR A 36 -7.38 -4.42 1.91
C THR A 36 -7.38 -2.89 2.00
N LEU A 37 -8.23 -2.24 1.20
CA LEU A 37 -8.37 -0.78 1.17
C LEU A 37 -9.62 -0.35 1.94
N HIS A 38 -9.45 0.51 2.94
CA HIS A 38 -10.53 1.19 3.65
C HIS A 38 -10.65 2.62 3.12
N ALA A 39 -11.81 2.97 2.58
CA ALA A 39 -12.09 4.32 2.11
C ALA A 39 -13.53 4.71 2.44
N ASN A 40 -13.73 5.99 2.76
CA ASN A 40 -15.03 6.59 3.05
C ASN A 40 -15.80 7.00 1.78
N ASP A 41 -15.12 7.06 0.63
CA ASP A 41 -15.67 7.54 -0.64
C ASP A 41 -15.32 6.55 -1.78
N ARG A 42 -16.32 6.26 -2.61
CA ARG A 42 -16.24 5.23 -3.66
C ARG A 42 -15.38 5.63 -4.85
N GLU A 43 -15.32 6.92 -5.20
CA GLU A 43 -14.43 7.42 -6.26
C GLU A 43 -12.98 7.46 -5.78
N LYS A 44 -12.75 7.92 -4.54
CA LYS A 44 -11.42 7.86 -3.91
C LYS A 44 -10.90 6.42 -3.77
N LEU A 45 -11.79 5.45 -3.54
CA LEU A 45 -11.45 4.02 -3.51
C LEU A 45 -10.98 3.52 -4.88
N LYS A 46 -11.67 3.89 -5.97
CA LYS A 46 -11.27 3.50 -7.34
C LYS A 46 -9.89 4.04 -7.69
N GLU A 47 -9.64 5.31 -7.39
CA GLU A 47 -8.34 5.93 -7.66
C GLU A 47 -7.23 5.26 -6.83
N ALA A 48 -7.48 4.99 -5.55
CA ALA A 48 -6.56 4.30 -4.67
C ALA A 48 -6.21 2.89 -5.18
N ARG A 49 -7.23 2.13 -5.61
CA ARG A 49 -7.03 0.80 -6.20
C ARG A 49 -6.13 0.88 -7.44
N LYS A 50 -6.35 1.86 -8.32
CA LYS A 50 -5.52 2.04 -9.52
C LYS A 50 -4.07 2.34 -9.13
N ARG A 51 -3.85 3.27 -8.19
CA ARG A 51 -2.51 3.61 -7.70
C ARG A 51 -1.82 2.41 -7.06
N LEU A 52 -2.55 1.62 -6.26
CA LEU A 52 -2.02 0.43 -5.61
C LEU A 52 -1.55 -0.61 -6.64
N LEU A 53 -2.40 -0.94 -7.63
CA LEU A 53 -2.05 -1.92 -8.66
C LEU A 53 -0.83 -1.51 -9.49
N LEU A 54 -0.63 -0.20 -9.69
CA LEU A 54 0.56 0.34 -10.36
C LEU A 54 1.81 0.30 -9.48
N ALA A 55 1.65 0.27 -8.15
CA ALA A 55 2.76 0.22 -7.21
C ALA A 55 3.28 -1.21 -6.95
N TYR A 56 2.48 -2.23 -7.23
CA TYR A 56 2.90 -3.63 -7.11
C TYR A 56 3.62 -4.11 -8.38
N GLN A 57 4.74 -4.79 -8.18
CA GLN A 57 5.42 -5.54 -9.23
C GLN A 57 5.41 -7.02 -8.85
N ILE A 58 4.73 -7.84 -9.64
CA ILE A 58 4.67 -9.30 -9.48
C ILE A 58 5.53 -9.91 -10.58
N GLY A 59 6.43 -10.81 -10.21
CA GLY A 59 7.28 -11.53 -11.15
C GLY A 59 7.59 -12.93 -10.65
N ASP A 60 8.19 -13.73 -11.54
CA ASP A 60 8.41 -15.17 -11.29
C ASP A 60 9.65 -15.47 -10.45
N ARG A 61 10.40 -14.43 -10.06
CA ARG A 61 11.61 -14.56 -9.26
C ARG A 61 11.28 -14.34 -7.80
N GLU A 62 11.76 -15.26 -6.96
CA GLU A 62 11.76 -15.06 -5.52
C GLU A 62 12.67 -13.88 -5.16
N ILE A 63 12.14 -12.94 -4.37
CA ILE A 63 12.86 -11.77 -3.89
C ILE A 63 13.04 -11.92 -2.38
N LYS A 64 14.28 -11.82 -1.91
CA LYS A 64 14.55 -11.73 -0.47
C LYS A 64 14.34 -10.28 -0.02
N GLU A 65 13.64 -10.08 1.09
CA GLU A 65 13.49 -8.75 1.70
C GLU A 65 14.88 -8.15 2.00
N GLY A 66 15.05 -6.89 1.60
CA GLY A 66 16.27 -6.13 1.90
C GLY A 66 16.32 -5.70 3.38
N PRO A 67 17.51 -5.32 3.89
CA PRO A 67 17.63 -4.84 5.26
C PRO A 67 16.85 -3.54 5.45
N VAL A 68 16.02 -3.47 6.49
CA VAL A 68 15.28 -2.25 6.87
C VAL A 68 16.24 -1.14 7.32
N ILE A 69 17.36 -1.52 7.95
CA ILE A 69 18.43 -0.61 8.39
C ILE A 69 19.65 -0.86 7.52
N VAL A 70 19.99 0.13 6.68
CA VAL A 70 21.13 0.04 5.75
C VAL A 70 22.43 0.59 6.31
N GLY A 71 22.39 1.29 7.44
CA GLY A 71 23.58 1.84 8.09
C GLY A 71 23.24 2.71 9.30
N ILE A 72 24.25 2.98 10.13
CA ILE A 72 24.16 3.86 11.30
C ILE A 72 25.30 4.88 11.18
N VAL A 73 24.96 6.17 11.25
CA VAL A 73 25.94 7.26 11.24
C VAL A 73 26.19 7.69 12.68
N LYS A 74 27.47 7.79 13.07
CA LYS A 74 27.92 8.27 14.38
C LYS A 74 28.52 9.67 14.25
#